data_AF-A0A2A4XB17-F1
#
_entry.id   AF-A0A2A4XB17-F1
#
_cell.length_a   1.000
_cell.length_b   1.000
_cell.length_c   1.000
_cell.angle_alpha   90.00
_cell.angle_beta   90.00
_cell.angle_gamma   90.00
#
_symmetry.space_group_name_H-M   'P 1'
#
loop_
_entity.id
_entity.type
_entity.pdbx_description
1 polymer ?
#
loop_
_entity_poly.entity_id
_entity_poly.type
_entity_poly.pdbx_seq_one_letter_code
_entity_poly.pdbx_strand_id
1 'polypeptide(L)'
;MVRALVVFMAGVALLACSEEGVSVDISNISDEARTCLLAANSMIDIAREVVNDSNSRPERRESRRVLMEDWVARLEIGEDPCSVYDAIGSSSTTF
;
A
#
# COMPACT_ATOMS: atom_id res chain seq x y z
N MET A 1 45.40 -30.58 2.59
CA MET A 1 44.14 -31.29 2.25
C MET A 1 43.15 -31.00 3.37
N VAL A 2 42.06 -30.32 3.04
CA VAL A 2 41.17 -29.58 3.95
C VAL A 2 40.10 -30.51 4.53
N ARG A 3 39.78 -30.24 5.81
CA ARG A 3 38.82 -30.91 6.69
C ARG A 3 37.44 -31.10 6.04
N ALA A 4 36.93 -32.33 6.05
CA ALA A 4 35.57 -32.64 5.67
C ALA A 4 34.60 -32.23 6.80
N LEU A 5 33.84 -31.18 6.51
CA LEU A 5 32.62 -30.78 7.20
C LEU A 5 31.57 -31.89 7.05
N VAL A 6 30.98 -32.35 8.15
CA VAL A 6 29.65 -32.96 8.14
C VAL A 6 28.77 -32.08 9.00
N VAL A 7 27.98 -31.27 8.31
CA VAL A 7 26.99 -30.33 8.85
C VAL A 7 25.85 -31.13 9.49
N PHE A 8 25.62 -30.85 10.77
CA PHE A 8 24.50 -31.36 11.53
C PHE A 8 23.20 -30.71 10.99
N MET A 9 22.38 -31.50 10.30
CA MET A 9 21.01 -31.15 9.93
C MET A 9 20.16 -31.07 11.20
N ALA A 10 19.88 -29.84 11.66
CA ALA A 10 18.73 -29.49 12.49
C ALA A 10 18.06 -28.33 11.74
N GLY A 11 16.86 -28.46 11.20
CA GLY A 11 15.68 -28.85 11.94
C GLY A 11 14.99 -27.58 12.47
N VAL A 12 14.59 -26.68 11.57
CA VAL A 12 13.59 -25.64 11.84
C VAL A 12 12.76 -25.47 10.57
N ALA A 13 11.62 -26.17 10.55
CA ALA A 13 10.44 -25.73 9.82
C ALA A 13 9.92 -24.42 10.43
N LEU A 14 9.12 -23.65 9.68
CA LEU A 14 8.68 -22.25 9.87
C LEU A 14 9.60 -21.31 9.07
N LEU A 15 9.16 -20.57 8.04
CA LEU A 15 7.87 -19.96 7.78
C LEU A 15 7.45 -20.22 6.33
N ALA A 16 6.28 -20.84 6.15
CA ALA A 16 5.43 -20.49 5.02
C ALA A 16 4.84 -19.12 5.37
N CYS A 17 5.35 -18.05 4.76
CA CYS A 17 4.62 -16.79 4.77
C CYS A 17 3.37 -17.03 3.91
N SER A 18 2.23 -17.18 4.58
CA SER A 18 0.91 -17.02 3.98
C SER A 18 0.92 -15.81 3.06
N GLU A 19 0.85 -16.03 1.75
CA GLU A 19 0.22 -15.08 0.84
C GLU A 19 -1.29 -15.14 1.13
N GLU A 20 -1.71 -14.67 2.30
CA GLU A 20 -3.08 -14.18 2.44
C GLU A 20 -3.07 -12.83 1.76
N GLY A 21 -3.23 -12.85 0.44
CA GLY A 21 -3.82 -11.71 -0.24
C GLY A 21 -5.12 -11.43 0.49
N VAL A 22 -5.12 -10.37 1.30
CA VAL A 22 -6.30 -9.87 1.98
C VAL A 22 -7.24 -9.42 0.87
N SER A 23 -8.04 -10.36 0.38
CA SER A 23 -9.17 -10.04 -0.47
C SER A 23 -10.16 -9.36 0.44
N VAL A 24 -10.13 -8.03 0.48
CA VAL A 24 -11.22 -7.24 1.05
C VAL A 24 -12.50 -7.81 0.47
N ASP A 25 -13.37 -8.36 1.32
CA ASP A 25 -14.61 -8.99 0.87
C ASP A 25 -15.57 -7.89 0.42
N ILE A 26 -15.43 -7.48 -0.86
CA ILE A 26 -16.22 -6.41 -1.49
C ILE A 26 -17.72 -6.76 -1.49
N SER A 27 -18.10 -8.00 -1.19
CA SER A 27 -19.50 -8.42 -1.19
C SER A 27 -20.31 -7.88 -0.01
N ASN A 28 -19.66 -7.37 1.05
CA ASN A 28 -20.35 -6.95 2.29
C ASN A 28 -20.05 -5.49 2.74
N ILE A 29 -19.45 -4.70 1.84
CA ILE A 29 -19.15 -3.27 2.05
C ILE A 29 -20.40 -2.45 1.80
N SER A 30 -20.68 -1.49 2.70
CA SER A 30 -21.78 -0.55 2.55
C SER A 30 -21.65 0.24 1.25
N ASP A 31 -22.78 0.68 0.67
CA ASP A 31 -22.74 1.50 -0.54
C ASP A 31 -21.93 2.78 -0.34
N GLU A 32 -21.97 3.36 0.86
CA GLU A 32 -21.15 4.51 1.26
C GLU A 32 -19.65 4.19 1.18
N ALA A 33 -19.20 3.11 1.82
CA ALA A 33 -17.79 2.73 1.77
C ALA A 33 -17.37 2.35 0.33
N ARG A 34 -18.27 1.82 -0.51
CA ARG A 34 -18.01 1.61 -1.95
C ARG A 34 -17.77 2.93 -2.67
N THR A 35 -18.60 3.94 -2.41
CA THR A 35 -18.43 5.28 -2.98
C THR A 35 -17.10 5.90 -2.55
N CYS A 36 -16.76 5.82 -1.25
CA CYS A 36 -15.47 6.28 -0.74
C CYS A 36 -14.29 5.55 -1.39
N LEU A 37 -14.39 4.22 -1.56
CA LEU A 37 -13.35 3.43 -2.21
C LEU A 37 -13.11 3.87 -3.65
N LEU A 38 -14.17 4.11 -4.42
CA LEU A 38 -14.06 4.61 -5.79
C LEU A 38 -13.42 6.00 -5.82
N ALA A 39 -13.81 6.88 -4.91
CA ALA A 39 -13.27 8.23 -4.81
C ALA A 39 -11.79 8.23 -4.38
N ALA A 40 -11.43 7.44 -3.38
CA ALA A 40 -10.05 7.26 -2.92
C ALA A 40 -9.14 6.75 -4.05
N ASN A 41 -9.56 5.71 -4.76
CA ASN A 41 -8.80 5.18 -5.90
C ASN A 41 -8.64 6.22 -7.01
N SER A 42 -9.69 6.96 -7.36
CA SER A 42 -9.59 8.04 -8.35
C SER A 42 -8.59 9.12 -7.95
N MET A 43 -8.49 9.46 -6.66
CA MET A 43 -7.52 10.44 -6.18
C MET A 43 -6.08 9.88 -6.16
N ILE A 44 -5.92 8.59 -5.84
CA ILE A 44 -4.64 7.89 -5.93
C ILE A 44 -4.13 7.87 -7.38
N ASP A 45 -5.01 7.65 -8.36
CA ASP A 45 -4.65 7.69 -9.78
C ASP A 45 -4.13 9.06 -10.20
N ILE A 46 -4.80 10.15 -9.77
CA ILE A 46 -4.33 11.52 -9.99
C ILE A 46 -2.97 11.74 -9.31
N ALA A 47 -2.81 11.29 -8.07
CA ALA A 47 -1.54 11.40 -7.35
C ALA A 47 -0.41 10.68 -8.09
N ARG A 48 -0.69 9.52 -8.70
CA ARG A 48 0.25 8.75 -9.50
C ARG A 48 0.71 9.50 -10.74
N GLU A 49 -0.19 10.19 -11.45
CA GLU A 49 0.19 11.04 -12.59
C GLU A 49 1.14 12.15 -12.14
N VAL A 50 0.82 12.80 -11.01
CA VAL A 50 1.61 13.91 -10.46
C VAL A 50 3.00 13.46 -9.99
N VAL A 51 3.12 12.28 -9.38
CA VAL A 51 4.42 11.70 -8.99
C VAL A 51 5.30 11.44 -10.21
N ASN A 52 4.69 11.06 -11.34
CA ASN A 52 5.39 10.75 -12.58
C ASN A 52 5.72 11.97 -13.45
N ASP A 53 5.26 13.18 -13.10
CA ASP A 53 5.57 14.41 -13.84
C ASP A 53 7.05 14.79 -13.70
N SER A 54 7.83 14.56 -14.76
CA SER A 54 9.27 14.86 -14.81
C SER A 54 9.62 16.34 -14.67
N ASN A 55 8.66 17.25 -14.81
CA ASN A 55 8.85 18.69 -14.63
C ASN A 55 8.82 19.11 -13.14
N SER A 56 8.35 18.23 -12.26
CA SER A 56 8.30 18.49 -10.82
C SER A 56 9.67 18.27 -10.16
N ARG A 57 9.96 19.06 -9.12
CA ARG A 57 11.20 18.93 -8.34
C ARG A 57 11.30 17.52 -7.73
N PRO A 58 12.48 16.87 -7.76
CA PRO A 58 12.65 15.53 -7.21
C PRO A 58 12.11 15.35 -5.80
N GLU A 59 12.35 16.31 -4.91
CA GLU A 59 11.90 16.26 -3.52
C GLU A 59 10.38 16.29 -3.39
N ARG A 60 9.71 17.07 -4.25
CA ARG A 60 8.24 17.12 -4.29
C ARG A 60 7.66 15.81 -4.77
N ARG A 61 8.23 15.22 -5.83
CA ARG A 61 7.78 13.92 -6.34
C ARG A 61 7.93 12.83 -5.29
N GLU A 62 9.06 12.82 -4.59
CA GLU A 62 9.34 11.85 -3.54
C GLU A 62 8.37 11.99 -2.35
N SER A 63 8.14 13.21 -1.88
CA SER A 63 7.16 13.45 -0.80
C SER A 63 5.75 12.98 -1.19
N ARG A 64 5.34 13.19 -2.45
CA ARG A 64 4.03 12.78 -2.96
C ARG A 64 3.94 11.27 -3.14
N ARG A 65 5.05 10.63 -3.57
CA ARG A 65 5.16 9.17 -3.70
C ARG A 65 4.93 8.48 -2.35
N VAL A 66 5.57 8.97 -1.29
CA VAL A 66 5.41 8.41 0.06
C VAL A 66 3.96 8.49 0.55
N LEU A 67 3.28 9.63 0.35
CA LEU A 67 1.87 9.77 0.73
C LEU A 67 0.95 8.83 -0.08
N MET A 68 1.17 8.77 -1.40
CA MET A 68 0.40 7.88 -2.28
C MET A 68 0.56 6.41 -1.88
N GLU A 69 1.79 5.97 -1.60
CA GLU A 69 2.08 4.59 -1.18
C GLU A 69 1.45 4.26 0.18
N ASP A 70 1.44 5.19 1.12
CA ASP A 70 0.74 5.04 2.40
C ASP A 70 -0.77 4.80 2.18
N TRP A 71 -1.43 5.61 1.35
CA TRP A 71 -2.86 5.45 1.08
C TRP A 71 -3.18 4.12 0.41
N VAL A 72 -2.33 3.67 -0.54
CA VAL A 72 -2.48 2.36 -1.19
C VAL A 72 -2.34 1.24 -0.16
N ALA A 73 -1.29 1.27 0.66
CA ALA A 73 -1.06 0.25 1.67
C ALA A 73 -2.22 0.15 2.67
N ARG A 74 -2.79 1.29 3.09
CA ARG A 74 -3.97 1.34 3.98
C ARG A 74 -5.19 0.67 3.37
N LEU A 75 -5.47 0.90 2.09
CA LEU A 75 -6.56 0.20 1.38
C LEU A 75 -6.28 -1.31 1.24
N GLU A 76 -5.04 -1.69 0.95
CA GLU A 76 -4.65 -3.10 0.78
C GLU A 76 -4.77 -3.92 2.08
N ILE A 77 -4.50 -3.31 3.24
CA ILE A 77 -4.71 -3.98 4.55
C ILE A 77 -6.18 -3.95 5.00
N GLY A 78 -7.09 -3.40 4.19
CA GLY A 78 -8.52 -3.37 4.47
C GLY A 78 -8.96 -2.27 5.43
N GLU A 79 -8.22 -1.16 5.53
CA GLU A 79 -8.69 0.01 6.28
C GLU A 79 -9.98 0.58 5.66
N ASP A 80 -10.79 1.24 6.51
CA ASP A 80 -12.04 1.88 6.09
C ASP A 80 -11.81 2.86 4.92
N PRO A 81 -12.44 2.65 3.75
CA PRO A 81 -12.20 3.49 2.59
C PRO A 81 -12.59 4.95 2.79
N CYS A 82 -13.59 5.25 3.62
CA CYS A 82 -13.98 6.63 3.91
C CYS A 82 -12.92 7.34 4.76
N SER A 83 -12.35 6.67 5.76
CA SER A 83 -11.21 7.19 6.52
C SER A 83 -9.99 7.46 5.64
N VAL A 84 -9.68 6.57 4.68
CA VAL A 84 -8.58 6.80 3.73
C VAL A 84 -8.90 7.97 2.80
N TYR A 85 -10.13 8.05 2.27
CA TYR A 85 -10.55 9.17 1.43
C TYR A 85 -10.44 10.53 2.14
N ASP A 86 -10.87 10.60 3.39
CA ASP A 86 -10.74 11.81 4.23
C ASP A 86 -9.27 12.15 4.49
N ALA A 87 -8.42 11.14 4.72
CA ALA A 87 -6.98 11.33 4.88
C ALA A 87 -6.33 11.91 3.62
N ILE A 88 -6.73 11.43 2.43
CA ILE A 88 -6.29 12.01 1.14
C ILE A 88 -6.70 13.49 1.07
N GLY A 89 -7.97 13.79 1.39
CA GLY A 89 -8.50 15.16 1.42
C GLY A 89 -7.71 16.08 2.35
N SER A 90 -7.43 15.65 3.58
CA SER A 90 -6.66 16.46 4.55
C SER A 90 -5.21 16.69 4.11
N SER A 91 -4.56 15.65 3.60
CA SER A 91 -3.19 15.69 3.07
C SER A 91 -3.10 16.59 1.83
N SER A 92 -4.20 16.76 1.10
CA SER A 92 -4.21 17.52 -0.14
C SER A 92 -4.00 19.03 0.06
N THR A 93 -4.15 19.52 1.30
CA THR A 93 -3.86 20.92 1.66
C THR A 93 -2.39 21.15 2.00
N THR A 94 -1.60 20.09 2.15
CA THR A 94 -0.16 20.13 2.43
C THR A 94 0.73 19.89 1.19
N PHE A 95 0.13 19.91 -0.01
CA PHE A 95 0.77 19.68 -1.32
C PHE A 95 1.72 20.76 -1.85
#